data_AF-A0A9D0YC59-F1
#
_entry.id   AF-A0A9D0YC59-F1
#
_cell.length_a   1.000
_cell.length_b   1.000
_cell.length_c   1.000
_cell.angle_alpha   90.00
_cell.angle_beta   90.00
_cell.angle_gamma   90.00
#
_symmetry.space_group_name_H-M   'P 1'
#
loop_
_entity.id
_entity.type
_entity.pdbx_description
1 polymer ?
#
loop_
_entity_poly.entity_id
_entity_poly.type
_entity_poly.pdbx_seq_one_letter_code
_entity_poly.pdbx_strand_id
1 'polypeptide(L)'
;MSGFFSTLGSFLVALSILIAVHEFGHFWVARRLGVKVLRFSIGFGKPLLSIRRGPDATEYVLAILPLGGYVKMLDEREGKVAAADVHRAF
;
A
#
# COMPACT_ATOMS: atom_id res chain seq x y z
N MET A 1 24.86 -25.55 -6.15
CA MET A 1 24.43 -24.62 -5.07
C MET A 1 24.19 -23.18 -5.56
N SER A 2 24.85 -22.68 -6.63
CA SER A 2 24.61 -21.31 -7.14
C SER A 2 23.21 -21.08 -7.74
N GLY A 3 22.64 -22.07 -8.44
CA GLY A 3 21.33 -21.93 -9.10
C GLY A 3 20.13 -21.75 -8.16
N PHE A 4 20.18 -22.34 -6.96
CA PHE A 4 19.08 -22.24 -6.00
C PHE A 4 18.91 -20.81 -5.46
N PHE A 5 19.99 -20.21 -4.97
CA PHE A 5 19.96 -18.83 -4.45
C PHE A 5 19.60 -17.81 -5.52
N SER A 6 20.07 -18.03 -6.76
CA SER A 6 19.68 -17.19 -7.89
C SER A 6 18.19 -17.32 -8.20
N THR A 7 17.65 -18.52 -8.26
CA THR A 7 16.21 -18.76 -8.54
C THR A 7 15.35 -18.15 -7.43
N LEU A 8 15.72 -18.37 -6.17
CA LEU A 8 15.00 -17.82 -5.02
C LEU A 8 15.04 -16.29 -5.02
N GLY A 9 16.21 -15.69 -5.27
CA GLY A 9 16.36 -14.24 -5.38
C GLY A 9 15.50 -13.65 -6.52
N SER A 10 15.56 -14.25 -7.71
CA SER A 10 14.74 -13.83 -8.85
C SER A 10 13.25 -13.97 -8.59
N PHE A 11 12.81 -15.05 -7.93
CA PHE A 11 11.42 -15.24 -7.54
C PHE A 11 10.95 -14.15 -6.58
N LEU A 12 11.73 -13.85 -5.52
CA LEU A 12 11.39 -12.81 -4.56
C LEU A 12 11.28 -11.44 -5.23
N VAL A 13 12.22 -11.08 -6.10
CA VAL A 13 12.18 -9.82 -6.86
C VAL A 13 10.93 -9.73 -7.74
N ALA A 14 10.64 -10.78 -8.52
CA ALA A 14 9.48 -10.81 -9.39
C ALA A 14 8.17 -10.70 -8.60
N LEU A 15 8.07 -11.41 -7.48
CA LEU A 15 6.91 -11.37 -6.59
C LEU A 15 6.73 -9.98 -5.96
N SER A 16 7.81 -9.35 -5.49
CA SER A 16 7.76 -7.99 -4.94
C SER A 16 7.28 -6.96 -5.95
N ILE A 17 7.72 -7.06 -7.21
CA ILE A 17 7.24 -6.19 -8.29
C ILE A 17 5.76 -6.43 -8.56
N LEU A 18 5.33 -7.69 -8.68
CA LEU A 18 3.93 -8.05 -8.91
C LEU A 18 3.02 -7.48 -7.83
N ILE A 19 3.38 -7.66 -6.56
CA ILE A 19 2.62 -7.15 -5.41
C ILE A 19 2.60 -5.61 -5.44
N ALA A 20 3.74 -4.95 -5.66
CA ALA A 20 3.78 -3.49 -5.72
C ALA A 20 2.84 -2.93 -6.80
N VAL A 21 2.79 -3.57 -7.97
CA VAL A 21 1.86 -3.19 -9.06
C VAL A 21 0.41 -3.48 -8.68
N HIS A 22 0.13 -4.61 -8.04
CA HIS A 22 -1.22 -4.97 -7.57
C HIS A 22 -1.76 -3.93 -6.58
N GLU A 23 -0.99 -3.61 -5.54
CA GLU A 23 -1.36 -2.60 -4.55
C GLU A 23 -1.50 -1.21 -5.16
N PHE A 24 -0.62 -0.87 -6.11
CA PHE A 24 -0.75 0.38 -6.87
C PHE A 24 -2.06 0.43 -7.65
N GLY A 25 -2.54 -0.70 -8.17
CA GLY A 25 -3.85 -0.81 -8.82
C GLY A 25 -5.00 -0.42 -7.88
N HIS A 26 -5.04 -0.99 -6.66
CA HIS A 26 -6.02 -0.62 -5.64
C HIS A 26 -5.96 0.86 -5.29
N PHE A 27 -4.75 1.37 -5.04
CA PHE A 27 -4.52 2.77 -4.73
C PHE A 27 -5.02 3.71 -5.84
N TRP A 28 -4.70 3.37 -7.09
CA TRP A 28 -5.06 4.15 -8.26
C TRP A 28 -6.56 4.21 -8.48
N VAL A 29 -7.23 3.06 -8.41
CA VAL A 29 -8.69 2.96 -8.59
C VAL A 29 -9.42 3.67 -7.45
N ALA A 30 -9.02 3.46 -6.19
CA ALA A 30 -9.61 4.12 -5.03
C ALA A 30 -9.58 5.65 -5.18
N ARG A 31 -8.42 6.22 -5.54
CA ARG A 31 -8.29 7.67 -5.74
C ARG A 31 -9.13 8.20 -6.89
N ARG A 32 -9.30 7.44 -7.98
CA ARG A 32 -10.16 7.84 -9.10
C ARG A 32 -11.64 7.79 -8.78
N LEU A 33 -12.05 6.91 -7.88
CA LEU A 33 -13.42 6.82 -7.39
C LEU A 33 -13.72 7.81 -6.25
N GLY A 34 -12.76 8.66 -5.88
CA GLY A 34 -12.92 9.66 -4.82
C GLY A 34 -12.72 9.12 -3.40
N VAL A 35 -12.44 7.81 -3.25
CA VAL A 35 -12.19 7.17 -1.95
C VAL A 35 -10.89 7.73 -1.35
N LYS A 36 -10.95 8.12 -0.08
CA LYS A 36 -9.81 8.66 0.65
C LYS A 36 -8.87 7.52 1.06
N VAL A 37 -7.62 7.60 0.63
CA VAL A 37 -6.58 6.65 1.03
C VAL A 37 -5.80 7.22 2.21
N LEU A 38 -5.80 6.48 3.32
CA LEU A 38 -5.09 6.84 4.55
C LEU A 38 -3.62 6.42 4.50
N ARG A 39 -3.35 5.21 3.99
CA ARG A 39 -1.99 4.68 3.88
C ARG A 39 -1.81 3.82 2.64
N PHE A 40 -0.68 4.00 1.98
CA PHE A 40 -0.19 3.16 0.90
C PHE A 40 1.15 2.56 1.31
N SER A 41 1.21 1.25 1.54
CA SER A 41 2.41 0.55 2.02
C SER A 41 2.92 -0.43 0.97
N ILE A 42 4.18 -0.30 0.61
CA ILE A 42 4.93 -1.33 -0.12
C ILE A 42 5.78 -2.09 0.89
N GLY A 43 5.53 -3.38 1.00
CA GLY A 43 6.12 -4.26 1.99
C GLY A 43 5.35 -4.32 3.32
N PHE A 44 5.83 -5.19 4.22
CA PHE A 44 5.34 -5.41 5.57
C PHE A 44 6.41 -5.18 6.64
N GLY A 45 5.95 -5.13 7.90
CA GLY A 45 6.82 -5.03 9.07
C GLY A 45 7.25 -3.60 9.38
N LYS A 46 8.47 -3.45 9.90
CA LYS A 46 9.00 -2.14 10.32
C LYS A 46 9.14 -1.21 9.10
N PRO A 47 8.56 0.00 9.14
CA PRO A 47 8.80 1.01 8.12
C PRO A 47 10.28 1.39 8.05
N LEU A 48 10.85 1.33 6.84
CA LEU A 48 12.15 1.92 6.53
C LEU A 48 12.01 3.41 6.20
N LEU A 49 10.93 3.74 5.48
CA LEU A 49 10.55 5.10 5.15
C LEU A 49 9.04 5.27 5.32
N SER A 50 8.63 6.38 5.91
CA SER A 50 7.24 6.82 5.93
C SER A 50 7.19 8.32 5.64
N ILE A 51 6.39 8.71 4.66
CA ILE A 51 6.16 10.11 4.30
C ILE A 51 4.67 10.38 4.13
N ARG A 52 4.18 11.51 4.62
CA ARG A 52 2.80 11.96 4.36
C ARG A 52 2.81 13.02 3.27
N ARG A 53 2.03 12.82 2.20
CA ARG A 53 1.98 13.77 1.07
C ARG A 53 0.60 13.87 0.44
N GLY A 54 0.37 15.01 -0.21
CA GLY A 54 -0.86 15.30 -0.95
C GLY A 54 -1.98 15.89 -0.08
N PRO A 55 -3.12 16.24 -0.70
CA PRO A 55 -4.24 16.91 -0.03
C PRO A 55 -4.88 16.05 1.07
N ASP A 56 -4.84 14.72 0.91
CA ASP A 56 -5.39 13.78 1.90
C ASP A 56 -4.37 13.37 2.98
N ALA A 57 -3.16 13.94 2.94
CA ALA A 57 -2.04 13.56 3.80
C ALA A 57 -1.77 12.05 3.84
N THR A 58 -2.02 11.34 2.73
CA THR A 58 -1.81 9.89 2.60
C THR A 58 -0.40 9.52 3.03
N GLU A 59 -0.30 8.52 3.89
CA GLU A 59 0.98 7.99 4.36
C GLU A 59 1.53 6.97 3.37
N TYR A 60 2.64 7.29 2.71
CA TYR A 60 3.38 6.38 1.84
C TYR A 60 4.48 5.71 2.64
N VAL A 61 4.43 4.38 2.72
CA VAL A 61 5.34 3.57 3.52
C VAL A 61 6.12 2.62 2.63
N LEU A 62 7.43 2.55 2.86
CA LEU A 62 8.27 1.46 2.37
C LEU A 62 8.77 0.67 3.59
N ALA A 63 8.43 -0.61 3.67
CA ALA A 63 8.74 -1.47 4.81
C ALA A 63 9.80 -2.53 4.47
N ILE A 64 10.38 -3.14 5.51
CA ILE A 64 11.56 -4.01 5.38
C ILE A 64 11.29 -5.33 4.66
N LEU A 65 10.07 -5.88 4.75
CA LEU A 65 9.73 -7.16 4.11
C LEU A 65 9.05 -6.90 2.77
N PRO A 66 9.67 -7.22 1.62
CA PRO A 66 9.12 -6.91 0.30
C PRO A 66 8.09 -7.94 -0.20
N LEU A 67 7.64 -8.84 0.69
CA LEU A 67 6.72 -9.94 0.41
C LEU A 67 5.25 -9.52 0.48
N GLY A 68 4.95 -8.25 0.23
CA GLY A 68 3.64 -7.72 0.55
C GLY A 68 3.46 -6.23 0.34
N GLY A 69 2.32 -5.76 0.81
CA GLY A 69 1.89 -4.38 0.78
C GLY A 69 0.42 -4.31 1.15
N TYR A 70 -0.08 -3.10 1.35
CA TYR A 70 -1.52 -2.87 1.56
C TYR A 70 -1.89 -1.42 1.28
N VAL A 71 -3.15 -1.23 0.90
CA VAL A 71 -3.80 0.07 0.79
C VAL A 71 -4.85 0.20 1.88
N LYS A 72 -4.62 1.10 2.85
CA LYS A 72 -5.63 1.44 3.85
C LYS A 72 -6.51 2.57 3.33
N MET A 73 -7.74 2.24 3.00
CA MET A 73 -8.77 3.19 2.58
C MET A 73 -9.60 3.63 3.80
N LEU A 74 -10.27 4.77 3.70
CA LEU A 74 -11.18 5.26 4.72
C LEU A 74 -12.45 4.38 4.74
N ASP A 75 -12.75 3.75 5.88
CA ASP A 75 -13.91 2.87 6.06
C ASP A 75 -14.75 3.37 7.25
N GLU A 76 -16.07 3.48 7.08
CA GLU A 76 -16.99 3.88 8.15
C GLU A 76 -17.14 2.81 9.24
N ARG A 77 -16.83 1.55 8.92
CA ARG A 77 -16.93 0.40 9.82
C ARG A 77 -15.74 0.31 10.77
N GLU A 78 -14.58 0.85 10.37
CA GLU A 78 -13.36 0.83 11.20
C GLU A 78 -13.33 1.94 12.27
N GLY A 79 -14.10 3.02 12.10
CA GLY A 79 -14.10 4.11 13.07
C GLY A 79 -14.91 5.33 12.66
N LYS A 80 -14.92 6.35 13.54
CA LYS A 80 -15.68 7.58 13.32
C LYS A 80 -15.05 8.41 12.17
N VAL A 81 -15.78 8.51 11.06
CA VAL A 81 -15.42 9.36 9.92
C VAL A 81 -15.95 10.78 10.14
N ALA A 82 -15.18 11.80 9.75
CA ALA A 82 -15.64 13.18 9.79
C ALA A 82 -16.77 13.37 8.78
N ALA A 83 -17.82 14.13 9.14
CA ALA A 83 -18.99 14.33 8.28
C ALA A 83 -18.64 14.82 6.86
N ALA A 84 -17.57 15.61 6.73
CA ALA A 84 -17.07 16.10 5.44
C ALA A 84 -16.42 15.01 4.57
N ASP A 85 -15.92 13.91 5.16
CA ASP A 85 -15.21 12.83 4.46
C ASP A 85 -16.08 11.57 4.23
N VAL A 86 -17.33 11.53 4.73
CA VAL A 86 -18.25 10.37 4.62
C VAL A 86 -18.44 9.93 3.16
N HIS A 87 -18.63 10.90 2.25
CA HIS A 87 -18.78 10.63 0.81
C HIS A 87 -17.53 10.01 0.15
N ARG A 88 -16.42 9.92 0.88
CA ARG A 88 -15.12 9.38 0.44
C ARG A 88 -14.73 8.12 1.20
N ALA A 89 -15.59 7.62 2.09
CA ALA A 89 -15.42 6.30 2.69
C ALA A 89 -15.93 5.21 1.72
N PHE A 90 -15.40 3.99 1.85
CA PHE A 90 -15.84 2.82 1.10
C PHE A 90 -16.72 1.88 1.94
#